data_AF-A0A537SPG5-F1
#
_entry.id   AF-A0A537SPG5-F1
#
_cell.length_a   1.000
_cell.length_b   1.000
_cell.length_c   1.000
_cell.angle_alpha   90.00
_cell.angle_beta   90.00
_cell.angle_gamma   90.00
#
_symmetry.space_group_name_H-M   'P 1'
#
loop_
_entity.id
_entity.type
_entity.pdbx_description
1 polymer ?
#
loop_
_entity_poly.entity_id
_entity_poly.type
_entity_poly.pdbx_seq_one_letter_code
_entity_poly.pdbx_strand_id
1 'polypeptide(L)'
;MLASRLSLALGPRVSSTTRRDLSARLGKGRHFRFAPAHRSLLFQSRKAVPDNLSDARYEVALANRILANEGVLDAFGHVSLRHPSDPSRYLLSRSRSPGLIEPDDVLEFTLDSEPVATPSVQLYAERVIHGCIYEARPDVTAVCHHHAPSVMPFCIAGVPIVPVFIWGLPGVKRCRSGISATSSATRICWWSSRRRAARSLARSDRTARCS
;
A
#
# COMPACT_ATOMS: atom_id res chain seq x y z
N MET A 1 -29.55 22.96 59.79
CA MET A 1 -29.71 23.41 58.39
C MET A 1 -28.68 22.64 57.57
N LEU A 2 -28.95 21.91 56.49
CA LEU A 2 -30.10 21.84 55.60
C LEU A 2 -29.98 20.48 54.88
N ALA A 3 -30.97 19.59 55.01
CA ALA A 3 -31.08 18.41 54.15
C ALA A 3 -31.75 18.87 52.85
N SER A 4 -30.99 18.97 51.76
CA SER A 4 -31.53 19.38 50.45
C SER A 4 -31.97 18.15 49.67
N ARG A 5 -33.28 18.06 49.46
CA ARG A 5 -33.94 17.16 48.50
C ARG A 5 -33.65 17.65 47.08
N LEU A 6 -33.22 16.76 46.18
CA LEU A 6 -33.42 16.97 44.75
C LEU A 6 -33.96 15.69 44.11
N SER A 7 -35.18 15.81 43.57
CA SER A 7 -35.93 14.78 42.85
C SER A 7 -35.26 14.43 41.52
N LEU A 8 -35.12 13.13 41.24
CA LEU A 8 -34.85 12.60 39.91
C LEU A 8 -36.17 12.54 39.12
N ALA A 9 -36.26 13.32 38.04
CA ALA A 9 -37.37 13.29 37.09
C ALA A 9 -37.24 12.05 36.19
N LEU A 10 -38.23 11.16 36.25
CA LEU A 10 -38.41 10.04 35.32
C LEU A 10 -38.99 10.56 34.00
N GLY A 11 -38.24 10.43 32.90
CA GLY A 11 -38.74 10.68 31.55
C GLY A 11 -39.71 9.59 31.07
N PRO A 12 -40.58 9.88 30.08
CA PRO A 12 -41.63 8.96 29.64
C PRO A 12 -41.06 7.74 28.89
N ARG A 13 -41.62 6.56 29.21
CA ARG A 13 -41.38 5.28 28.51
C ARG A 13 -41.95 5.34 27.10
N VAL A 14 -41.13 5.05 26.09
CA VAL A 14 -41.60 4.81 24.73
C VAL A 14 -42.05 3.34 24.62
N SER A 15 -43.29 3.15 24.17
CA SER A 15 -43.96 1.87 24.01
C SER A 15 -43.42 1.07 22.83
N SER A 16 -43.29 -0.24 23.03
CA SER A 16 -42.87 -1.21 22.02
C SER A 16 -44.00 -1.51 21.03
N THR A 17 -43.96 -0.89 19.85
CA THR A 17 -44.85 -1.26 18.74
C THR A 17 -44.49 -2.67 18.24
N THR A 18 -45.44 -3.58 18.33
CA THR A 18 -45.28 -4.98 17.93
C THR A 18 -45.41 -5.17 16.42
N ARG A 19 -44.75 -6.22 15.90
CA ARG A 19 -44.49 -6.54 14.48
C ARG A 19 -45.73 -6.89 13.63
N ARG A 20 -46.95 -6.59 14.08
CA ARG A 20 -48.21 -7.04 13.43
C ARG A 20 -48.95 -5.96 12.62
N ASP A 21 -48.53 -4.70 12.65
CA ASP A 21 -49.27 -3.60 11.99
C ASP A 21 -48.80 -3.20 10.58
N LEU A 22 -47.84 -3.90 9.97
CA LEU A 22 -47.24 -3.50 8.68
C LEU A 22 -47.83 -4.20 7.43
N SER A 23 -48.80 -5.11 7.56
CA SER A 23 -49.25 -5.93 6.42
C SER A 23 -50.40 -5.34 5.58
N ALA A 24 -50.90 -4.14 5.88
CA ALA A 24 -52.16 -3.64 5.28
C ALA A 24 -52.02 -2.46 4.29
N ARG A 25 -50.85 -2.26 3.64
CA ARG A 25 -50.66 -1.15 2.68
C ARG A 25 -49.83 -1.50 1.43
N LEU A 26 -50.12 -2.62 0.78
CA LEU A 26 -49.57 -2.91 -0.55
C LEU A 26 -50.67 -2.81 -1.62
N GLY A 27 -50.82 -1.59 -2.15
CA GLY A 27 -51.61 -1.30 -3.34
C GLY A 27 -50.90 -1.71 -4.63
N LYS A 28 -51.70 -2.19 -5.59
CA LYS A 28 -51.35 -2.75 -6.89
C LYS A 28 -50.42 -1.85 -7.75
N GLY A 29 -49.40 -2.50 -8.32
CA GLY A 29 -48.92 -2.33 -9.70
C GLY A 29 -48.71 -0.92 -10.25
N ARG A 30 -47.47 -0.42 -10.17
CA ARG A 30 -46.95 0.58 -11.11
C ARG A 30 -45.68 0.02 -11.75
N HIS A 31 -45.74 -0.25 -13.06
CA HIS A 31 -44.57 -0.57 -13.86
C HIS A 31 -43.66 0.67 -13.91
N PHE A 32 -42.61 0.68 -13.08
CA PHE A 32 -41.51 1.61 -13.25
C PHE A 32 -40.62 1.09 -14.38
N ARG A 33 -40.68 1.76 -15.54
CA ARG A 33 -39.67 1.59 -16.59
C ARG A 33 -38.36 2.16 -16.08
N PHE A 34 -37.42 1.29 -15.71
CA PHE A 34 -36.03 1.68 -15.50
C PHE A 34 -35.42 2.02 -16.86
N ALA A 35 -34.99 3.27 -17.04
CA ALA A 35 -34.14 3.66 -18.16
C ALA A 35 -32.79 2.92 -18.07
N PRO A 36 -32.21 2.47 -19.19
CA PRO A 36 -30.95 1.73 -19.15
C PRO A 36 -29.82 2.65 -18.68
N ALA A 37 -28.97 2.03 -17.88
CA ALA A 37 -27.86 2.59 -17.15
C ALA A 37 -26.96 3.49 -18.00
N HIS A 38 -26.45 4.52 -17.32
CA HIS A 38 -25.27 5.30 -17.70
C HIS A 38 -24.26 4.44 -18.48
N ARG A 39 -23.91 4.95 -19.64
CA ARG A 39 -22.85 4.46 -20.52
C ARG A 39 -21.63 4.13 -19.68
N SER A 40 -21.37 2.83 -19.50
CA SER A 40 -20.13 2.32 -18.93
C SER A 40 -19.00 2.86 -19.82
N LEU A 41 -18.38 3.95 -19.38
CA LEU A 41 -17.09 4.35 -19.89
C LEU A 41 -16.14 3.28 -19.40
N LEU A 42 -15.92 2.32 -20.30
CA LEU A 42 -14.87 1.34 -20.27
C LEU A 42 -13.66 1.95 -19.56
N PHE A 43 -13.39 1.47 -18.36
CA PHE A 43 -12.07 1.54 -17.76
C PHE A 43 -11.17 0.82 -18.76
N GLN A 44 -10.65 1.57 -19.74
CA GLN A 44 -9.70 1.05 -20.69
C GLN A 44 -8.56 0.52 -19.83
N SER A 45 -8.30 -0.78 -19.98
CA SER A 45 -7.17 -1.45 -19.39
C SER A 45 -5.91 -0.77 -19.92
N ARG A 46 -5.49 0.33 -19.28
CA ARG A 46 -4.15 0.87 -19.42
C ARG A 46 -3.22 -0.31 -19.17
N LYS A 47 -2.23 -0.52 -20.05
CA LYS A 47 -1.16 -1.45 -19.75
C LYS A 47 -0.65 -1.14 -18.34
N ALA A 48 -0.43 -2.20 -17.55
CA ALA A 48 -0.06 -2.08 -16.14
C ALA A 48 1.33 -1.45 -15.93
N VAL A 49 2.08 -1.22 -17.00
CA VAL A 49 3.39 -0.57 -16.99
C VAL A 49 3.33 0.60 -17.98
N PRO A 50 3.76 1.81 -17.59
CA PRO A 50 3.83 2.97 -18.48
C PRO A 50 4.72 2.65 -19.69
N ASP A 51 4.21 2.95 -20.90
CA ASP A 51 4.88 2.61 -22.16
C ASP A 51 6.05 3.55 -22.48
N ASN A 52 6.14 4.71 -21.82
CA ASN A 52 7.23 5.68 -21.98
C ASN A 52 7.80 6.15 -20.62
N LEU A 53 9.02 6.68 -20.64
CA LEU A 53 9.75 7.10 -19.44
C LEU A 53 9.08 8.29 -18.72
N SER A 54 8.49 9.23 -19.45
CA SER A 54 7.80 10.38 -18.86
C SER A 54 6.58 9.96 -18.04
N ASP A 55 5.77 9.04 -18.57
CA ASP A 55 4.61 8.47 -17.88
C ASP A 55 5.08 7.70 -16.65
N ALA A 56 6.19 6.97 -16.75
CA ALA A 56 6.77 6.26 -15.63
C ALA A 56 7.20 7.19 -14.48
N ARG A 57 7.84 8.32 -14.81
CA ARG A 57 8.20 9.34 -13.82
C ARG A 57 6.94 9.98 -13.20
N TYR A 58 5.92 10.25 -14.02
CA TYR A 58 4.65 10.76 -13.54
C TYR A 58 3.95 9.80 -12.58
N GLU A 59 3.85 8.53 -12.92
CA GLU A 59 3.22 7.50 -12.07
C GLU A 59 3.96 7.32 -10.75
N VAL A 60 5.30 7.39 -10.74
CA VAL A 60 6.09 7.37 -9.49
C VAL A 60 5.79 8.60 -8.63
N ALA A 61 5.79 9.80 -9.20
CA ALA A 61 5.48 11.03 -8.47
C ALA A 61 4.03 11.02 -7.94
N LEU A 62 3.08 10.56 -8.75
CA LEU A 62 1.68 10.42 -8.37
C LEU A 62 1.50 9.40 -7.25
N ALA A 63 2.13 8.23 -7.33
CA ALA A 63 2.04 7.19 -6.31
C ALA A 63 2.55 7.68 -4.96
N ASN A 64 3.67 8.41 -4.93
CA ASN A 64 4.17 9.01 -3.69
C ASN A 64 3.18 9.99 -3.08
N ARG A 65 2.59 10.89 -3.89
CA ARG A 65 1.61 11.88 -3.40
C ARG A 65 0.32 11.24 -2.92
N ILE A 66 -0.20 10.24 -3.63
CA ILE A 66 -1.38 9.48 -3.20
C ILE A 66 -1.11 8.79 -1.87
N LEU A 67 -0.02 8.02 -1.76
CA LEU A 67 0.24 7.28 -0.53
C LEU A 67 0.59 8.19 0.66
N ALA A 68 1.18 9.36 0.42
CA ALA A 68 1.35 10.39 1.44
C ALA A 68 0.00 10.95 1.91
N ASN A 69 -0.90 11.26 0.97
CA ASN A 69 -2.25 11.76 1.29
C ASN A 69 -3.08 10.74 2.09
N GLU A 70 -2.95 9.46 1.76
CA GLU A 70 -3.62 8.36 2.48
C GLU A 70 -2.95 8.03 3.83
N GLY A 71 -1.91 8.76 4.25
CA GLY A 71 -1.19 8.52 5.49
C GLY A 71 -0.44 7.18 5.51
N VAL A 72 -0.19 6.60 4.33
CA VAL A 72 0.56 5.34 4.18
C VAL A 72 2.06 5.63 4.20
N LEU A 73 2.53 6.68 3.51
CA LEU A 73 3.92 7.12 3.61
C LEU A 73 4.07 8.16 4.72
N ASP A 74 5.14 8.03 5.50
CA ASP A 74 5.63 9.08 6.38
C ASP A 74 6.58 10.03 5.62
N ALA A 75 7.31 10.88 6.35
CA ALA A 75 8.26 11.81 5.75
C ALA A 75 9.48 11.14 5.08
N PHE A 76 9.72 9.85 5.35
CA PHE A 76 10.90 9.10 4.90
C PHE A 76 10.58 7.98 3.92
N GLY A 77 9.30 7.62 3.77
CA GLY A 77 8.85 6.60 2.84
C GLY A 77 9.07 7.00 1.38
N HIS A 78 9.16 6.01 0.50
CA HIS A 78 9.37 6.26 -0.92
C HIS A 78 8.95 5.07 -1.79
N VAL A 79 8.44 5.41 -2.98
CA VAL A 79 8.04 4.44 -4.02
C VAL A 79 9.05 4.47 -5.16
N SER A 80 9.43 3.29 -5.65
CA SER A 80 10.20 3.12 -6.88
C SER A 80 9.45 2.27 -7.89
N LEU A 81 9.84 2.40 -9.16
CA LEU A 81 9.32 1.62 -10.28
C LEU A 81 10.48 1.08 -11.11
N ARG A 82 10.44 -0.18 -11.53
CA ARG A 82 11.40 -0.73 -12.50
C ARG A 82 11.27 0.05 -13.81
N HIS A 83 12.41 0.33 -14.46
CA HIS A 83 12.40 1.10 -15.69
C HIS A 83 11.65 0.32 -16.80
N PRO A 84 10.70 0.95 -17.52
CA PRO A 84 9.75 0.23 -18.38
C PRO A 84 10.42 -0.43 -19.59
N SER A 85 11.51 0.15 -20.10
CA SER A 85 12.24 -0.36 -21.28
C SER A 85 13.56 -1.06 -20.95
N ASP A 86 14.05 -0.96 -19.72
CA ASP A 86 15.38 -1.45 -19.33
C ASP A 86 15.29 -2.13 -17.95
N PRO A 87 15.19 -3.45 -17.88
CA PRO A 87 15.01 -4.15 -16.61
C PRO A 87 16.23 -4.05 -15.68
N SER A 88 17.39 -3.58 -16.17
CA SER A 88 18.60 -3.33 -15.37
C SER A 88 18.59 -1.99 -14.62
N ARG A 89 17.51 -1.22 -14.76
CA ARG A 89 17.35 0.09 -14.12
C ARG A 89 16.04 0.20 -13.36
N TYR A 90 15.97 1.17 -12.47
CA TYR A 90 14.75 1.58 -11.80
C TYR A 90 14.70 3.10 -11.60
N LEU A 91 13.49 3.58 -11.33
CA LEU A 91 13.13 4.97 -11.11
C LEU A 91 12.85 5.19 -9.63
N LEU A 92 13.42 6.24 -9.06
CA LEU A 92 13.19 6.67 -7.67
C LEU A 92 13.38 8.18 -7.58
N SER A 93 12.60 8.86 -6.73
CA SER A 93 12.78 10.29 -6.51
C SER A 93 14.08 10.61 -5.79
N ARG A 94 14.54 11.86 -5.90
CA ARG A 94 15.51 12.43 -4.95
C ARG A 94 14.95 12.45 -3.53
N SER A 95 15.82 12.67 -2.55
CA SER A 95 15.45 12.81 -1.14
C SER A 95 14.55 14.02 -0.92
N ARG A 96 13.23 13.79 -0.87
CA ARG A 96 12.18 14.80 -0.68
C ARG A 96 11.01 14.18 0.08
N SER A 97 10.23 15.01 0.77
CA SER A 97 8.95 14.58 1.35
C SER A 97 8.02 14.02 0.25
N PRO A 98 7.39 12.84 0.45
CA PRO A 98 6.62 12.18 -0.60
C PRO A 98 5.45 12.98 -1.18
N GLY A 99 4.82 13.82 -0.35
CA GLY A 99 3.72 14.68 -0.76
C GLY A 99 4.11 15.81 -1.72
N LEU A 100 5.42 16.06 -1.90
CA LEU A 100 5.94 17.16 -2.72
C LEU A 100 6.69 16.68 -3.97
N ILE A 101 6.70 15.37 -4.23
CA ILE A 101 7.43 14.81 -5.37
C ILE A 101 6.72 15.18 -6.67
N GLU A 102 7.48 15.74 -7.60
CA GLU A 102 7.06 16.01 -8.97
C GLU A 102 7.81 15.08 -9.95
N PRO A 103 7.34 14.90 -11.20
CA PRO A 103 7.97 14.00 -12.17
C PRO A 103 9.45 14.29 -12.42
N ASP A 104 9.84 15.57 -12.36
CA ASP A 104 11.23 16.01 -12.57
C ASP A 104 12.16 15.66 -11.39
N ASP A 105 11.59 15.33 -10.22
CA ASP A 105 12.36 14.85 -9.07
C ASP A 105 12.77 13.37 -9.23
N VAL A 106 12.26 12.66 -10.25
CA VAL A 106 12.48 11.22 -10.46
C VAL A 106 13.72 10.96 -11.30
N LEU A 107 14.63 10.19 -10.72
CA LEU A 107 15.94 9.84 -11.28
C LEU A 107 16.02 8.36 -11.63
N GLU A 108 16.97 8.01 -12.49
CA GLU A 108 17.28 6.64 -12.88
C GLU A 108 18.47 6.09 -12.11
N PHE A 109 18.35 4.83 -11.69
CA PHE A 109 19.35 4.10 -10.94
C PHE A 109 19.59 2.73 -11.57
N THR A 110 20.83 2.26 -11.51
CA THR A 110 21.18 0.86 -11.83
C THR A 110 20.71 -0.08 -10.72
N LEU A 111 20.72 -1.41 -10.94
CA LEU A 111 20.40 -2.38 -9.89
C LEU A 111 21.37 -2.32 -8.68
N ASP A 112 22.58 -1.79 -8.88
CA ASP A 112 23.53 -1.51 -7.80
C ASP A 112 23.21 -0.24 -7.01
N SER A 113 22.12 0.45 -7.36
CA SER A 113 21.67 1.71 -6.78
C SER A 113 22.62 2.88 -7.01
N GLU A 114 23.40 2.83 -8.08
CA GLU A 114 24.17 3.97 -8.55
C GLU A 114 23.32 4.81 -9.52
N PRO A 115 23.34 6.15 -9.39
CA PRO A 115 22.59 7.02 -10.28
C PRO A 115 23.20 6.96 -11.69
N VAL A 116 22.34 6.87 -12.71
CA VAL A 116 22.79 6.78 -14.12
C VAL A 116 23.43 8.10 -14.59
N ALA A 117 22.93 9.22 -14.09
CA ALA A 117 23.48 10.55 -14.34
C ALA A 117 24.02 11.15 -13.03
N THR A 118 25.06 11.98 -13.11
CA THR A 118 25.63 12.64 -11.94
C THR A 118 24.56 13.46 -11.22
N PRO A 119 24.23 13.12 -9.96
CA PRO A 119 23.16 13.80 -9.25
C PRO A 119 23.63 15.18 -8.80
N SER A 120 22.80 16.19 -9.02
CA SER A 120 22.97 17.54 -8.45
C SER A 120 22.16 17.74 -7.17
N VAL A 121 21.47 16.69 -6.72
CA VAL A 121 20.50 16.72 -5.63
C VAL A 121 20.78 15.62 -4.61
N GLN A 122 20.32 15.81 -3.37
CA GLN A 122 20.45 14.81 -2.33
C GLN A 122 19.61 13.56 -2.66
N LEU A 123 20.20 12.38 -2.50
CA LEU A 123 19.56 11.09 -2.77
C LEU A 123 19.19 10.36 -1.48
N TYR A 124 18.20 9.46 -1.55
CA TYR A 124 17.91 8.56 -0.43
C TYR A 124 19.11 7.64 -0.16
N ALA A 125 19.46 7.49 1.12
CA ALA A 125 20.44 6.49 1.55
C ALA A 125 19.89 5.07 1.41
N GLU A 126 18.58 4.90 1.63
CA GLU A 126 17.85 3.63 1.63
C GLU A 126 17.58 3.08 0.21
N ARG A 127 17.97 3.80 -0.85
CA ARG A 127 17.80 3.36 -2.25
C ARG A 127 18.34 1.96 -2.54
N VAL A 128 19.37 1.53 -1.80
CA VAL A 128 19.98 0.20 -1.88
C VAL A 128 18.98 -0.94 -1.63
N ILE A 129 17.93 -0.69 -0.85
CA ILE A 129 16.85 -1.66 -0.59
C ILE A 129 16.12 -1.98 -1.91
N HIS A 130 15.84 -0.96 -2.72
CA HIS A 130 15.13 -1.12 -3.99
C HIS A 130 15.99 -1.86 -5.02
N GLY A 131 17.26 -1.46 -5.18
CA GLY A 131 18.19 -2.13 -6.09
C GLY A 131 18.32 -3.62 -5.77
N CYS A 132 18.50 -3.95 -4.49
CA CYS A 132 18.58 -5.34 -4.03
C CYS A 132 17.30 -6.14 -4.30
N ILE A 133 16.12 -5.55 -4.11
CA ILE A 133 14.85 -6.24 -4.40
C ILE A 133 14.71 -6.47 -5.90
N TYR A 134 14.98 -5.46 -6.73
CA TYR A 134 14.88 -5.60 -8.18
C TYR A 134 15.90 -6.59 -8.77
N GLU A 135 17.10 -6.67 -8.19
CA GLU A 135 18.11 -7.67 -8.54
C GLU A 135 17.65 -9.08 -8.15
N ALA A 136 17.12 -9.25 -6.93
CA ALA A 136 16.69 -10.57 -6.43
C ALA A 136 15.35 -11.05 -7.02
N ARG A 137 14.49 -10.13 -7.48
CA ARG A 137 13.13 -10.40 -7.93
C ARG A 137 12.85 -9.70 -9.27
N PRO A 138 13.21 -10.33 -10.41
CA PRO A 138 12.94 -9.79 -11.74
C PRO A 138 11.45 -9.56 -12.04
N ASP A 139 10.57 -10.33 -11.38
CA ASP A 139 9.11 -10.24 -11.49
C ASP A 139 8.51 -9.00 -10.81
N VAL A 140 9.24 -8.38 -9.88
CA VAL A 140 8.80 -7.17 -9.18
C VAL A 140 9.00 -5.94 -10.07
N THR A 141 7.92 -5.19 -10.27
CA THR A 141 7.90 -3.96 -11.09
C THR A 141 7.82 -2.69 -10.27
N ALA A 142 7.37 -2.73 -9.02
CA ALA A 142 7.28 -1.58 -8.12
C ALA A 142 7.62 -1.98 -6.69
N VAL A 143 8.25 -1.07 -5.94
CA VAL A 143 8.60 -1.27 -4.53
C VAL A 143 8.21 -0.04 -3.74
N CYS A 144 7.50 -0.25 -2.63
CA CYS A 144 7.15 0.79 -1.67
C CYS A 144 7.86 0.50 -0.35
N HIS A 145 8.60 1.49 0.16
CA HIS A 145 9.24 1.46 1.47
C HIS A 145 8.57 2.51 2.37
N HIS A 146 8.20 2.12 3.58
CA HIS A 146 7.59 3.02 4.57
C HIS A 146 7.70 2.48 5.99
N HIS A 147 7.44 3.34 6.98
CA HIS A 147 7.48 2.99 8.39
C HIS A 147 6.08 2.90 9.00
N ALA A 148 5.25 1.97 8.53
CA ALA A 148 3.89 1.80 9.04
C ALA A 148 3.89 1.52 10.57
N PRO A 149 3.37 2.43 11.42
CA PRO A 149 3.45 2.29 12.87
C PRO A 149 2.80 1.01 13.42
N SER A 150 1.76 0.51 12.74
CA SER A 150 1.06 -0.73 13.07
C SER A 150 1.87 -1.99 12.76
N VAL A 151 2.88 -1.90 11.89
CA VAL A 151 3.72 -3.03 11.45
C VAL A 151 5.07 -3.05 12.16
N MET A 152 5.63 -1.87 12.47
CA MET A 152 6.97 -1.73 13.05
C MET A 152 7.23 -2.57 14.33
N PRO A 153 6.27 -2.75 15.27
CA PRO A 153 6.50 -3.60 16.44
C PRO A 153 6.85 -5.06 16.09
N PHE A 154 6.27 -5.59 15.01
CA PHE A 154 6.53 -6.97 14.56
C PHE A 154 7.94 -7.14 13.98
N CYS A 155 8.60 -6.06 13.55
CA CYS A 155 9.97 -6.11 13.03
C CYS A 155 11.01 -6.46 14.10
N ILE A 156 10.70 -6.24 15.39
CA ILE A 156 11.62 -6.49 16.51
C ILE A 156 11.09 -7.52 17.51
N ALA A 157 9.77 -7.73 17.59
CA ALA A 157 9.16 -8.61 18.59
C ALA A 157 9.43 -10.10 18.36
N GLY A 158 9.87 -10.50 17.16
CA GLY A 158 10.02 -11.92 16.79
C GLY A 158 8.69 -12.66 16.65
N VAL A 159 7.57 -11.93 16.64
CA VAL A 159 6.22 -12.46 16.48
C VAL A 159 5.79 -12.33 15.01
N PRO A 160 5.25 -13.40 14.38
CA PRO A 160 4.78 -13.32 13.01
C PRO A 160 3.52 -12.46 12.88
N ILE A 161 3.38 -11.74 11.75
CA ILE A 161 2.13 -11.08 11.40
C ILE A 161 1.16 -12.14 10.87
N VAL A 162 0.06 -12.34 11.57
CA VAL A 162 -0.97 -13.33 11.22
C VAL A 162 -2.23 -12.62 10.71
N PRO A 163 -2.88 -13.15 9.65
CA PRO A 163 -4.11 -12.56 9.15
C PRO A 163 -5.28 -12.87 10.08
N VAL A 164 -5.90 -11.82 10.62
CA VAL A 164 -7.05 -11.92 11.55
C VAL A 164 -8.37 -11.49 10.92
N PHE A 165 -8.33 -10.86 9.75
CA PHE A 165 -9.49 -10.35 9.04
C PHE A 165 -9.40 -10.69 7.55
N ILE A 166 -10.56 -10.70 6.87
CA ILE A 166 -10.71 -11.14 5.48
C ILE A 166 -9.70 -10.48 4.51
N TRP A 167 -9.35 -9.21 4.74
CA TRP A 167 -8.37 -8.48 3.92
C TRP A 167 -6.92 -8.97 4.04
N GLY A 168 -6.58 -9.70 5.11
CA GLY A 168 -5.25 -10.26 5.31
C GLY A 168 -5.07 -11.66 4.73
N LEU A 169 -6.15 -12.32 4.27
CA LEU A 169 -6.06 -13.71 3.82
C LEU A 169 -5.32 -13.84 2.47
N PRO A 170 -4.40 -14.82 2.33
CA PRO A 170 -3.55 -14.97 1.14
C PRO A 170 -4.31 -15.31 -0.17
N GLY A 171 -5.63 -15.58 -0.09
CA GLY A 171 -6.51 -15.82 -1.22
C GLY A 171 -7.13 -14.55 -1.85
N VAL A 172 -7.10 -13.41 -1.17
CA VAL A 172 -7.64 -12.13 -1.69
C VAL A 172 -6.57 -11.45 -2.56
N LYS A 173 -6.19 -12.07 -3.68
CA LYS A 173 -5.32 -11.60 -4.79
C LYS A 173 -4.11 -10.66 -4.55
N ARG A 174 -3.69 -10.32 -3.31
CA ARG A 174 -2.72 -9.22 -3.07
C ARG A 174 -1.47 -9.57 -2.25
N CYS A 175 -1.36 -10.76 -1.67
CA CYS A 175 -0.09 -11.33 -1.17
C CYS A 175 -0.19 -12.86 -1.17
N ARG A 176 0.33 -13.53 -2.21
CA ARG A 176 0.36 -15.01 -2.27
C ARG A 176 1.47 -15.62 -1.39
N SER A 177 2.49 -14.85 -1.05
CA SER A 177 3.60 -15.24 -0.18
C SER A 177 3.51 -14.38 1.09
N GLY A 178 3.56 -15.00 2.28
CA GLY A 178 3.44 -14.29 3.56
C GLY A 178 4.41 -13.11 3.75
N ILE A 179 4.11 -12.26 4.73
CA ILE A 179 4.96 -11.11 5.07
C ILE A 179 6.31 -11.62 5.56
N SER A 180 7.38 -11.27 4.86
CA SER A 180 8.75 -11.69 5.19
C SER A 180 9.44 -10.58 5.99
N ALA A 181 9.65 -10.82 7.29
CA ALA A 181 10.41 -9.90 8.13
C ALA A 181 11.92 -10.16 7.97
N THR A 182 12.70 -9.13 7.62
CA THR A 182 14.16 -9.16 7.72
C THR A 182 14.60 -8.38 8.95
N SER A 183 15.27 -9.03 9.90
CA SER A 183 15.51 -8.55 11.27
C SER A 183 16.54 -7.42 11.42
N SER A 184 16.79 -6.59 10.40
CA SER A 184 17.63 -5.38 10.52
C SER A 184 17.73 -4.59 9.22
N ALA A 185 17.18 -3.37 9.20
CA ALA A 185 17.42 -2.38 8.14
C ALA A 185 18.92 -2.05 8.02
N THR A 186 19.65 -2.01 9.15
CA THR A 186 21.10 -1.74 9.20
C THR A 186 21.95 -2.80 8.51
N ARG A 187 21.48 -4.05 8.37
CA ARG A 187 22.30 -5.08 7.69
C ARG A 187 22.28 -4.92 6.18
N ILE A 188 21.21 -4.40 5.55
CA ILE A 188 21.11 -4.34 4.07
C ILE A 188 22.26 -3.51 3.44
N CYS A 189 22.90 -2.63 4.23
CA CYS A 189 23.92 -1.67 3.81
C CYS A 189 25.32 -2.23 3.44
N TRP A 190 25.55 -3.56 3.44
CA TRP A 190 26.86 -4.13 3.08
C TRP A 190 26.73 -5.35 2.17
N TRP A 191 27.67 -5.54 1.25
CA TRP A 191 27.71 -6.60 0.22
C TRP A 191 27.43 -8.02 0.76
N SER A 192 27.83 -8.31 2.01
CA SER A 192 27.57 -9.59 2.69
C SER A 192 26.09 -9.82 3.07
N SER A 193 25.30 -8.76 3.15
CA SER A 193 23.89 -8.80 3.54
C SER A 193 22.91 -8.71 2.38
N ARG A 194 23.34 -8.27 1.18
CA ARG A 194 22.55 -8.44 -0.07
C ARG A 194 22.09 -9.89 -0.22
N ARG A 195 22.99 -10.84 0.03
CA ARG A 195 22.67 -12.28 0.00
C ARG A 195 21.67 -12.71 1.09
N ARG A 196 21.53 -12.01 2.22
CA ARG A 196 20.58 -12.38 3.29
C ARG A 196 19.18 -11.82 3.02
N ALA A 197 19.07 -10.57 2.57
CA ALA A 197 17.80 -9.98 2.15
C ALA A 197 17.21 -10.75 0.95
N ALA A 198 18.02 -11.00 -0.09
CA ALA A 198 17.63 -11.82 -1.23
C ALA A 198 17.24 -13.25 -0.82
N ARG A 199 17.94 -13.86 0.16
CA ARG A 199 17.58 -15.19 0.68
C ARG A 199 16.28 -15.20 1.47
N SER A 200 15.96 -14.14 2.21
CA SER A 200 14.67 -14.02 2.91
C SER A 200 13.51 -13.89 1.91
N LEU A 201 13.67 -13.01 0.92
CA LEU A 201 12.72 -12.80 -0.19
C LEU A 201 12.56 -14.03 -1.08
N ALA A 202 13.61 -14.84 -1.28
CA ALA A 202 13.54 -16.09 -2.04
C ALA A 202 13.01 -17.28 -1.22
N ARG A 203 12.94 -17.17 0.12
CA ARG A 203 12.39 -18.22 0.99
C ARG A 203 10.87 -18.17 1.06
N SER A 204 10.26 -16.99 0.97
CA SER A 204 8.81 -16.83 0.98
C SER A 204 8.10 -17.51 -0.20
N ASP A 205 8.79 -17.67 -1.34
CA ASP A 205 8.28 -18.44 -2.48
C ASP A 205 8.41 -19.96 -2.28
N ARG A 206 9.32 -20.44 -1.42
CA ARG A 206 9.56 -21.88 -1.23
C ARG A 206 8.56 -22.54 -0.28
N THR A 207 8.04 -21.80 0.69
CA THR A 207 6.92 -22.25 1.54
C THR A 207 5.57 -22.23 0.82
N ALA A 208 5.53 -21.82 -0.45
CA ALA A 208 4.32 -21.80 -1.29
C ALA A 208 4.15 -23.05 -2.18
N ARG A 209 5.03 -24.05 -2.08
CA ARG A 209 4.75 -25.40 -2.59
C ARG A 209 4.18 -26.23 -1.44
N CYS A 210 2.91 -26.56 -1.57
CA CYS A 210 2.12 -27.44 -0.71
C CYS A 210 2.94 -28.52 0.01
N SER A 211 2.72 -28.58 1.32
CA SER A 211 2.18 -29.77 1.98
C SER A 211 0.75 -29.46 2.41
#